data_AF-A0A7K1VY24-F1
#
_entry.id   AF-A0A7K1VY24-F1
#
_cell.length_a   1.000
_cell.length_b   1.000
_cell.length_c   1.000
_cell.angle_alpha   90.00
_cell.angle_beta   90.00
_cell.angle_gamma   90.00
#
_symmetry.space_group_name_H-M   'P 1'
#
loop_
_entity.id
_entity.type
_entity.pdbx_description
1 polymer ?
#
loop_
_entity_poly.entity_id
_entity_poly.type
_entity_poly.pdbx_seq_one_letter_code
_entity_poly.pdbx_strand_id
1 'polypeptide(L)'
;MAEALLCAGLDPDDPDCTTLVVVVTEEEGHQERAVAGLVPYGYEGDGCLYLVRTDGWAERRLEGRQLTVDIVAYPALLDGPEGGAERFPERSDADPAALRLLRVRACVEPDAYERASEVTLVLTAPAGTPAEEAVALVRSGEDRPLVVAPPPERE
;
A
#
# COMPACT_ATOMS: atom_id res chain seq x y z
N MET A 1 -13.41 2.62 -1.51
CA MET A 1 -12.79 3.95 -1.27
C MET A 1 -11.57 3.67 -0.45
N ALA A 2 -10.39 3.88 -1.02
CA ALA A 2 -9.15 3.56 -0.32
C ALA A 2 -8.94 4.46 0.90
N GLU A 3 -8.48 3.85 1.99
CA GLU A 3 -8.19 4.52 3.26
C GLU A 3 -6.76 4.22 3.71
N ALA A 4 -6.14 5.17 4.42
CA ALA A 4 -4.82 4.97 4.99
C ALA A 4 -4.82 5.25 6.50
N LEU A 5 -4.18 4.36 7.25
CA LEU A 5 -4.17 4.34 8.71
C LEU A 5 -2.76 4.12 9.23
N LEU A 6 -2.43 4.69 10.39
CA LEU A 6 -1.26 4.29 11.17
C LEU A 6 -1.70 3.32 12.25
N CYS A 7 -1.09 2.13 12.26
CA CYS A 7 -1.47 1.04 13.15
C CYS A 7 -0.25 0.47 13.85
N ALA A 8 -0.32 0.34 15.17
CA ALA A 8 0.68 -0.42 15.94
C ALA A 8 0.26 -1.88 16.11
N GLY A 9 1.21 -2.76 16.44
CA GLY A 9 0.97 -4.16 16.77
C GLY A 9 0.66 -5.04 15.56
N LEU A 10 1.15 -4.66 14.37
CA LEU A 10 1.05 -5.47 13.15
C LEU A 10 2.31 -6.27 12.86
N ASP A 11 3.46 -5.85 13.41
CA ASP A 11 4.69 -6.63 13.41
C ASP A 11 4.72 -7.49 14.69
N PRO A 12 4.72 -8.83 14.58
CA PRO A 12 4.77 -9.71 15.74
C PRO A 12 6.12 -9.66 16.47
N ASP A 13 7.20 -9.30 15.78
CA ASP A 13 8.54 -9.19 16.35
C ASP A 13 8.76 -7.82 17.02
N ASP A 14 8.05 -6.79 16.57
CA ASP A 14 8.01 -5.45 17.17
C ASP A 14 6.57 -4.92 17.32
N PRO A 15 5.85 -5.29 18.41
CA PRO A 15 4.46 -4.91 18.59
C PRO A 15 4.27 -3.39 18.84
N ASP A 16 5.33 -2.68 19.23
CA ASP A 16 5.29 -1.23 19.43
C ASP A 16 5.55 -0.46 18.12
N CYS A 17 6.04 -1.15 17.08
CA CYS A 17 6.24 -0.59 15.76
C CYS A 17 4.92 -0.10 15.18
N THR A 18 4.92 1.16 14.74
CA THR A 18 3.81 1.74 13.99
C THR A 18 4.02 1.46 12.52
N THR A 19 2.98 0.99 11.83
CA THR A 19 3.05 0.66 10.41
C THR A 19 1.94 1.41 9.68
N LEU A 20 2.28 1.95 8.51
CA LEU A 20 1.29 2.54 7.62
C LEU A 20 0.55 1.43 6.88
N VAL A 21 -0.77 1.46 6.95
CA VAL A 21 -1.67 0.56 6.27
C VAL A 21 -2.48 1.33 5.24
N VAL A 22 -2.63 0.77 4.04
CA VAL A 22 -3.54 1.22 3.00
C VAL A 22 -4.55 0.11 2.74
N VAL A 23 -5.83 0.39 2.95
CA VAL A 23 -6.93 -0.54 2.67
C VAL A 23 -7.56 -0.18 1.34
N VAL A 24 -7.70 -1.15 0.45
CA VAL A 24 -8.31 -1.02 -0.88
C VAL A 24 -9.44 -2.03 -1.05
N THR A 25 -10.36 -1.78 -1.97
CA THR A 25 -11.37 -2.77 -2.36
C THR A 25 -11.21 -3.21 -3.82
N GLU A 26 -11.53 -4.48 -4.09
CA GLU A 26 -11.60 -5.06 -5.44
C GLU A 26 -12.88 -4.65 -6.19
N GLU A 27 -13.85 -4.03 -5.54
CA GLU A 27 -15.16 -3.76 -6.14
C GLU A 27 -15.29 -2.32 -6.65
N GLU A 28 -14.55 -1.37 -6.07
CA GLU A 28 -14.70 0.05 -6.37
C GLU A 28 -13.50 0.62 -7.13
N GLY A 29 -13.78 1.34 -8.23
CA GLY A 29 -12.74 2.07 -8.98
C GLY A 29 -11.73 1.17 -9.70
N HIS A 30 -11.02 1.70 -10.70
CA HIS A 30 -9.94 0.95 -11.37
C HIS A 30 -8.61 1.04 -10.60
N GLN A 31 -8.46 2.08 -9.77
CA GLN A 31 -7.24 2.35 -9.02
C GLN A 31 -7.07 1.38 -7.84
N GLU A 32 -8.12 1.16 -7.06
CA GLU A 32 -8.10 0.23 -5.92
C GLU A 32 -7.95 -1.22 -6.40
N ARG A 33 -8.71 -1.60 -7.45
CA ARG A 33 -8.55 -2.87 -8.14
C ARG A 33 -7.11 -3.12 -8.58
N ALA A 34 -6.50 -2.19 -9.32
CA ALA A 34 -5.12 -2.38 -9.78
C ALA A 34 -4.12 -2.55 -8.63
N VAL A 35 -4.36 -1.94 -7.47
CA VAL A 35 -3.55 -2.16 -6.27
C VAL A 35 -3.81 -3.53 -5.65
N ALA A 36 -5.07 -3.95 -5.53
CA ALA A 36 -5.43 -5.30 -5.09
C ALA A 36 -4.87 -6.39 -6.03
N GLY A 37 -4.84 -6.12 -7.33
CA GLY A 37 -4.23 -6.94 -8.37
C GLY A 37 -2.71 -7.09 -8.27
N LEU A 38 -2.04 -6.37 -7.36
CA LEU A 38 -0.62 -6.58 -7.06
C LEU A 38 -0.38 -7.82 -6.17
N VAL A 39 -1.38 -8.25 -5.40
CA VAL A 39 -1.28 -9.35 -4.43
C VAL A 39 -0.72 -10.64 -5.05
N PRO A 40 -1.17 -11.10 -6.25
CA PRO A 40 -0.64 -12.31 -6.88
C PRO A 40 0.83 -12.22 -7.32
N TYR A 41 1.41 -11.02 -7.40
CA TYR A 41 2.83 -10.81 -7.72
C TYR A 41 3.71 -10.76 -6.46
N GLY A 42 3.11 -10.78 -5.27
CA GLY A 42 3.83 -10.81 -4.01
C GLY A 42 4.51 -12.16 -3.75
N TYR A 43 5.74 -12.12 -3.23
CA TYR A 43 6.46 -13.29 -2.76
C TYR A 43 6.04 -13.64 -1.33
N GLU A 44 5.65 -14.89 -1.07
CA GLU A 44 5.26 -15.35 0.26
C GLU A 44 6.48 -15.53 1.19
N GLY A 45 6.43 -14.89 2.36
CA GLY A 45 7.44 -15.02 3.42
C GLY A 45 6.91 -14.51 4.74
N ASP A 46 7.33 -15.11 5.86
CA ASP A 46 7.02 -14.64 7.22
C ASP A 46 5.53 -14.31 7.48
N GLY A 47 4.62 -15.10 6.89
CA GLY A 47 3.18 -14.90 7.02
C GLY A 47 2.60 -13.73 6.23
N CYS A 48 3.39 -13.06 5.40
CA CYS A 48 3.00 -11.94 4.55
C CYS A 48 3.32 -12.20 3.07
N LEU A 49 2.91 -11.28 2.21
CA LEU A 49 3.32 -11.22 0.80
C LEU A 49 4.22 -10.01 0.60
N TYR A 50 5.35 -10.14 -0.07
CA TYR A 50 6.29 -9.04 -0.33
C TYR A 50 6.29 -8.66 -1.80
N LEU A 51 5.94 -7.41 -2.11
CA LEU A 51 6.16 -6.86 -3.44
C LEU A 51 7.62 -6.45 -3.58
N VAL A 52 8.31 -6.99 -4.58
CA VAL A 52 9.71 -6.63 -4.83
C VAL A 52 9.78 -5.16 -5.25
N ARG A 53 10.73 -4.41 -4.70
CA ARG A 53 10.90 -2.97 -4.98
C ARG A 53 11.12 -2.64 -6.47
N THR A 54 11.58 -3.60 -7.26
CA THR A 54 11.74 -3.48 -8.73
C THR A 54 10.43 -3.56 -9.49
N ASP A 55 9.34 -3.91 -8.82
CA ASP A 55 8.04 -4.19 -9.42
C ASP A 55 7.06 -3.08 -9.01
N GLY A 56 7.13 -2.64 -7.76
CA GLY A 56 6.42 -1.47 -7.25
C GLY A 56 6.86 -1.05 -5.85
N TRP A 57 6.40 0.12 -5.41
CA TRP A 57 6.72 0.70 -4.11
C TRP A 57 5.62 1.65 -3.63
N ALA A 58 5.77 2.16 -2.41
CA ALA A 58 4.91 3.18 -1.84
C ALA A 58 5.70 4.48 -1.65
N GLU A 59 5.25 5.56 -2.28
CA GLU A 59 5.77 6.90 -2.05
C GLU A 59 4.94 7.58 -0.97
N ARG A 60 5.60 8.21 -0.01
CA ARG A 60 4.94 8.86 1.12
C ARG A 60 5.42 10.29 1.27
N ARG A 61 4.49 11.20 1.51
CA ARG A 61 4.79 12.61 1.80
C ARG A 61 3.87 13.12 2.89
N LEU A 62 4.44 13.63 3.99
CA LEU A 62 3.70 14.30 5.05
C LEU A 62 3.85 15.82 4.89
N GLU A 63 2.72 16.51 4.76
CA GLU A 63 2.63 17.98 4.74
C GLU A 63 1.78 18.46 5.92
N GLY A 64 2.43 18.93 6.98
CA GLY A 64 1.76 19.19 8.26
C GLY A 64 1.20 17.90 8.85
N ARG A 65 -0.13 17.76 8.85
CA ARG A 65 -0.83 16.54 9.31
C ARG A 65 -1.39 15.70 8.17
N GLN A 66 -1.24 16.15 6.94
CA GLN A 66 -1.78 15.46 5.77
C GLN A 66 -0.72 14.53 5.18
N LEU A 67 -0.89 13.24 5.40
CA LEU A 67 -0.10 12.20 4.75
C LEU A 67 -0.70 11.90 3.38
N THR A 68 0.11 11.97 2.33
CA THR A 68 -0.20 11.44 1.00
C THR A 68 0.60 10.17 0.79
N VAL A 69 -0.08 9.12 0.35
CA VAL A 69 0.53 7.82 0.03
C VAL A 69 0.16 7.48 -1.40
N ASP A 70 1.17 7.27 -2.22
CA ASP A 70 1.02 6.84 -3.60
C ASP A 70 1.53 5.41 -3.73
N ILE A 71 0.68 4.51 -4.22
CA ILE A 71 1.10 3.15 -4.59
C ILE A 71 1.45 3.17 -6.07
N VAL A 72 2.66 2.75 -6.38
CA VAL A 72 3.21 2.82 -7.73
C VAL A 72 3.73 1.45 -8.17
N ALA A 73 3.64 1.20 -9.46
CA ALA A 73 4.11 -0.06 -10.06
C ALA A 73 4.56 0.17 -11.51
N TYR A 74 5.44 -0.70 -12.00
CA TYR A 74 5.80 -0.67 -13.41
C TYR A 74 4.67 -1.20 -14.31
N PRO A 75 4.55 -0.67 -15.54
CA PRO A 75 3.50 -1.06 -16.49
C PRO A 75 3.40 -2.58 -16.74
N ALA A 76 4.51 -3.31 -16.66
CA ALA A 76 4.57 -4.75 -16.94
C ALA A 76 3.68 -5.60 -16.01
N LEU A 77 3.33 -5.09 -14.82
CA LEU A 77 2.42 -5.76 -13.89
C LEU A 77 0.94 -5.52 -14.20
N LEU A 78 0.65 -4.56 -15.08
CA LEU A 78 -0.72 -4.13 -15.43
C LEU A 78 -1.25 -4.78 -16.70
N ASP A 79 -0.54 -5.75 -17.28
CA ASP A 79 -0.98 -6.50 -18.48
C ASP A 79 -2.17 -7.46 -18.21
N GLY A 80 -2.76 -7.38 -17.01
CA GLY A 80 -3.93 -8.14 -16.58
C GLY A 80 -5.29 -7.54 -16.98
N PRO A 81 -6.41 -8.21 -16.62
CA PRO A 81 -7.78 -7.84 -17.00
C PRO A 81 -8.25 -6.48 -16.43
N GLU A 82 -7.51 -5.91 -15.47
CA GLU A 82 -7.88 -4.69 -14.75
C GLU A 82 -7.50 -3.40 -15.52
N GLY A 83 -6.77 -3.55 -16.63
CA GLY A 83 -6.59 -2.53 -17.66
C GLY A 83 -5.16 -2.03 -17.78
N GLY A 84 -4.78 -1.68 -19.01
CA GLY A 84 -3.41 -1.33 -19.36
C GLY A 84 -2.97 0.02 -18.79
N ALA A 85 -1.66 0.26 -18.96
CA ALA A 85 -0.95 1.47 -18.54
C ALA A 85 -1.65 2.79 -18.91
N GLU A 86 -2.46 2.81 -19.97
CA GLU A 86 -3.22 3.97 -20.41
C GLU A 86 -4.25 4.49 -19.39
N ARG A 87 -4.69 3.65 -18.45
CA ARG A 87 -5.62 4.04 -17.38
C ARG A 87 -4.95 4.84 -16.25
N PHE A 88 -3.62 4.83 -16.21
CA PHE A 88 -2.81 5.48 -15.18
C PHE A 88 -1.90 6.54 -15.81
N PRO A 89 -2.42 7.75 -16.04
CA PRO A 89 -1.66 8.81 -16.71
C PRO A 89 -0.56 9.41 -15.82
N GLU A 90 -0.69 9.27 -14.51
CA GLU A 90 0.24 9.84 -13.54
C GLU A 90 1.44 8.92 -13.33
N ARG A 91 2.59 9.54 -13.03
CA ARG A 91 3.88 8.86 -12.86
C ARG A 91 4.36 8.98 -11.43
N SER A 92 5.22 8.06 -11.05
CA SER A 92 5.95 8.11 -9.79
C SER A 92 6.86 9.35 -9.74
N ASP A 93 6.98 9.93 -8.54
CA ASP A 93 7.92 11.02 -8.29
C ASP A 93 9.37 10.51 -8.21
N ALA A 94 9.59 9.23 -7.88
CA ALA A 94 10.91 8.58 -7.78
C ALA A 94 11.45 8.09 -9.14
N ASP A 95 10.61 7.45 -9.97
CA ASP A 95 10.95 6.99 -11.31
C ASP A 95 9.80 7.25 -12.30
N PRO A 96 9.99 8.15 -13.29
CA PRO A 96 8.98 8.46 -14.31
C PRO A 96 8.55 7.27 -15.19
N ALA A 97 9.27 6.15 -15.19
CA ALA A 97 8.87 4.93 -15.89
C ALA A 97 7.78 4.13 -15.12
N ALA A 98 7.66 4.32 -13.81
CA ALA A 98 6.60 3.72 -13.01
C ALA A 98 5.31 4.56 -13.01
N LEU A 99 4.19 3.87 -12.88
CA LEU A 99 2.85 4.44 -12.92
C LEU A 99 2.31 4.62 -11.52
N ARG A 100 1.65 5.76 -11.26
CA ARG A 100 0.91 5.96 -10.02
C ARG A 100 -0.45 5.28 -10.11
N LEU A 101 -0.63 4.16 -9.40
CA LEU A 101 -1.87 3.39 -9.43
C LEU A 101 -2.94 4.04 -8.57
N LEU A 102 -2.57 4.41 -7.35
CA LEU A 102 -3.47 4.94 -6.33
C LEU A 102 -2.81 6.13 -5.63
N ARG A 103 -3.62 7.10 -5.22
CA ARG A 103 -3.24 8.14 -4.27
C ARG A 103 -4.29 8.17 -3.18
N VAL A 104 -3.87 7.94 -1.95
CA VAL A 104 -4.70 8.04 -0.77
C VAL A 104 -4.15 9.14 0.14
N ARG A 105 -5.05 9.84 0.82
CA ARG A 105 -4.69 10.89 1.77
C ARG A 105 -5.31 10.56 3.12
N ALA A 106 -4.53 10.74 4.18
CA ALA A 106 -4.98 10.56 5.55
C ALA A 106 -4.50 11.72 6.43
N CYS A 107 -5.29 12.01 7.46
CA CYS A 107 -4.84 12.90 8.53
C CYS A 107 -4.16 12.04 9.60
N VAL A 108 -2.89 12.33 9.88
CA VAL A 108 -2.09 11.57 10.85
C VAL A 108 -1.43 12.51 11.86
N GLU A 109 -1.06 11.97 13.02
CA GLU A 109 -0.21 12.70 13.97
C GLU A 109 1.26 12.60 13.50
N PRO A 110 1.97 13.74 13.34
CA PRO A 110 3.35 13.74 12.83
C PRO A 110 4.31 12.88 13.66
N ASP A 111 4.22 12.96 15.00
CA ASP A 111 5.08 12.18 15.91
C ASP A 111 4.81 10.66 15.86
N ALA A 112 3.61 10.26 15.44
CA ALA A 112 3.28 8.86 15.19
C ALA A 112 3.82 8.41 13.84
N TYR A 113 3.73 9.27 12.82
CA TYR A 113 4.27 9.01 11.49
C TYR A 113 5.80 8.94 11.46
N GLU A 114 6.49 9.79 12.22
CA GLU A 114 7.96 9.79 12.31
C GLU A 114 8.51 8.46 12.87
N ARG A 115 7.73 7.79 13.72
CA ARG A 115 8.05 6.47 14.27
C ARG A 115 7.55 5.31 13.41
N ALA A 116 6.89 5.60 12.29
CA ALA A 116 6.33 4.57 11.46
C ALA A 116 7.42 3.86 10.65
N SER A 117 7.31 2.53 10.51
CA SER A 117 8.16 1.74 9.63
C SER A 117 8.10 2.24 8.19
N GLU A 118 9.22 2.13 7.46
CA GLU A 118 9.32 2.56 6.06
C GLU A 118 8.47 1.70 5.10
N VAL A 119 8.09 0.47 5.51
CA VAL A 119 7.25 -0.42 4.70
C VAL A 119 5.76 -0.12 4.86
N THR A 120 5.01 -0.17 3.77
CA THR A 120 3.55 0.04 3.75
C THR A 120 2.87 -1.31 3.64
N LEU A 121 1.83 -1.56 4.45
CA LEU A 121 0.97 -2.72 4.25
C LEU A 121 -0.21 -2.32 3.38
N VAL A 122 -0.50 -3.13 2.36
CA VAL A 122 -1.70 -3.02 1.53
C VAL A 122 -2.62 -4.18 1.90
N LEU A 123 -3.85 -3.84 2.28
CA LEU A 123 -4.90 -4.80 2.60
C LEU A 123 -6.01 -4.70 1.57
N THR A 124 -6.58 -5.84 1.22
CA THR A 124 -7.74 -5.91 0.35
C THR A 124 -8.96 -6.27 1.18
N ALA A 125 -10.00 -5.44 1.14
CA ALA A 125 -11.24 -5.65 1.88
C ALA A 125 -12.48 -5.60 0.97
N PRO A 126 -13.56 -6.34 1.29
CA PRO A 126 -14.84 -6.21 0.59
C PRO A 126 -15.39 -4.79 0.64
N ALA A 127 -16.22 -4.41 -0.34
CA ALA A 127 -16.84 -3.09 -0.34
C ALA A 127 -17.70 -2.88 0.92
N GLY A 128 -17.50 -1.74 1.58
CA GLY A 128 -18.21 -1.38 2.80
C GLY A 128 -17.64 -1.99 4.08
N THR A 129 -16.59 -2.80 4.01
CA THR A 129 -15.82 -3.22 5.19
C THR A 129 -15.03 -2.03 5.73
N PRO A 130 -15.15 -1.67 7.02
CA PRO A 130 -14.34 -0.63 7.65
C PRO A 130 -12.85 -1.00 7.61
N ALA A 131 -11.98 -0.01 7.39
CA ALA A 131 -10.55 -0.23 7.32
C ALA A 131 -9.97 -0.84 8.62
N GLU A 132 -10.52 -0.50 9.78
CA GLU A 132 -10.13 -1.08 11.07
C GLU A 132 -10.46 -2.57 11.19
N GLU A 133 -11.52 -3.04 10.53
CA GLU A 133 -11.89 -4.46 10.52
C GLU A 133 -10.88 -5.27 9.69
N ALA A 134 -10.47 -4.74 8.53
CA ALA A 134 -9.40 -5.35 7.73
C ALA A 134 -8.07 -5.42 8.52
N VAL A 135 -7.73 -4.35 9.24
CA VAL A 135 -6.55 -4.31 10.12
C VAL A 135 -6.66 -5.35 11.25
N ALA A 136 -7.86 -5.56 11.81
CA ALA A 136 -8.07 -6.54 12.86
C ALA A 136 -7.83 -7.99 12.39
N LEU A 137 -8.22 -8.32 11.15
CA LEU A 137 -7.98 -9.64 10.55
C LEU A 137 -6.49 -9.93 10.35
N VAL A 138 -5.72 -8.94 9.90
CA VAL A 138 -4.26 -9.09 9.81
C VAL A 138 -3.64 -9.26 11.19
N ARG A 139 -4.10 -8.48 12.17
CA ARG A 139 -3.61 -8.57 13.55
C ARG A 139 -3.90 -9.93 14.20
N SER A 140 -5.03 -10.56 13.88
CA SER A 140 -5.35 -11.91 14.36
C SER A 140 -4.63 -13.01 13.56
N GLY A 141 -3.95 -12.67 12.47
CA GLY A 141 -3.31 -13.62 11.55
C GLY A 141 -4.31 -14.37 10.66
N GLU A 142 -5.55 -13.90 10.57
CA GLU A 142 -6.59 -14.46 9.70
C GLU A 142 -6.44 -14.00 8.24
N ASP A 143 -5.72 -12.90 8.03
CA ASP A 143 -5.40 -12.38 6.70
C ASP A 143 -3.91 -12.04 6.55
N ARG A 144 -3.42 -12.01 5.32
CA ARG A 144 -2.00 -11.79 4.98
C ARG A 144 -1.83 -10.50 4.17
N PRO A 145 -1.15 -9.48 4.72
CA PRO A 145 -0.98 -8.22 4.03
C PRO A 145 0.03 -8.33 2.89
N LEU A 146 -0.12 -7.48 1.89
CA LEU A 146 0.93 -7.20 0.91
C LEU A 146 1.85 -6.10 1.48
N VAL A 147 3.08 -6.45 1.78
CA VAL A 147 4.16 -5.54 2.18
C VAL A 147 4.74 -4.88 0.93
N VAL A 148 4.70 -3.55 0.92
CA VAL A 148 5.20 -2.70 -0.16
C VAL A 148 6.37 -1.88 0.36
N ALA A 149 7.51 -2.01 -0.31
CA ALA A 149 8.75 -1.32 0.03
C ALA A 149 8.67 0.20 -0.17
N PRO A 150 9.55 0.99 0.49
CA PRO A 150 9.76 2.40 0.14
C PRO A 150 10.37 2.53 -1.28
N PRO A 151 10.42 3.76 -1.83
CA PRO A 151 10.98 4.00 -3.16
C PRO A 151 12.42 3.49 -3.29
N PRO A 152 12.87 3.11 -4.51
CA PRO A 152 14.27 2.81 -4.74
C PRO A 152 15.13 4.04 -4.43
N GLU A 153 16.33 3.80 -3.88
CA GLU A 153 17.30 4.86 -3.66
C GLU A 153 17.67 5.49 -5.01
N ARG A 154 17.67 6.82 -5.07
CA ARG A 154 18.17 7.55 -6.23
C ARG A 154 19.69 7.56 -6.17
N GLU A 155 20.34 6.87 -7.10
CA GLU A 155 21.79 6.98 -7.34
C GLU A 155 22.17 8.37 -7.85
#